data_AF-A0A5P2X2D5-F1
#
_entry.id   AF-A0A5P2X2D5-F1
#
_cell.length_a   1.000
_cell.length_b   1.000
_cell.length_c   1.000
_cell.angle_alpha   90.00
_cell.angle_beta   90.00
_cell.angle_gamma   90.00
#
_symmetry.space_group_name_H-M   'P 1'
#
loop_
_entity.id
_entity.type
_entity.pdbx_description
1 polymer ?
#
loop_
_entity_poly.entity_id
_entity_poly.type
_entity_poly.pdbx_seq_one_letter_code
_entity_poly.pdbx_strand_id
1 'polypeptide(L)'
;MASTTSDSSASVTRWRQAQFGLTTLLLRDLRGLRRLINPARLQATVPAWIEAVAALVARYSEVAATLAADFYDGEREAAGMPGPFTVPLADGPPDEQTSNSLRWATKDLWPRAEGEATVAQLEPLDRRLEAAMSKADGAVERLVLNAGRETVQDAVRQDRGAVAYARAAALSCCSFCALMSSRGAIYKDRGAVGEDANEQFIGNDSVIKYHNFCRCQPIPVFRGQSFELSPKAREWDRIYREFAQGHPGQQLRLFRAALAEQRAQADPGSF
;
A
#
# COMPACT_ATOMS: atom_id res chain seq x y z
N MET A 1 -21.53 -24.87 8.22
CA MET A 1 -21.92 -23.44 8.17
C MET A 1 -20.78 -22.67 7.54
N ALA A 2 -21.05 -21.73 6.63
CA ALA A 2 -20.00 -20.88 6.08
C ALA A 2 -19.41 -20.02 7.21
N SER A 3 -18.09 -19.97 7.35
CA SER A 3 -17.43 -19.12 8.36
C SER A 3 -17.30 -17.69 7.83
N THR A 4 -17.60 -16.68 8.63
CA THR A 4 -17.46 -15.29 8.22
C THR A 4 -16.02 -14.77 8.41
N THR A 5 -15.53 -13.95 7.48
CA THR A 5 -14.33 -13.11 7.63
C THR A 5 -14.62 -11.66 7.23
N SER A 6 -13.83 -10.69 7.70
CA SER A 6 -14.07 -9.26 7.54
C SER A 6 -12.77 -8.45 7.51
N ASP A 7 -12.79 -7.24 6.95
CA ASP A 7 -11.67 -6.29 7.05
C ASP A 7 -11.45 -5.69 8.45
N SER A 8 -12.27 -6.10 9.42
CA SER A 8 -12.09 -5.84 10.84
C SER A 8 -11.90 -7.11 11.69
N SER A 9 -11.66 -8.28 11.09
CA SER A 9 -11.31 -9.49 11.84
C SER A 9 -10.11 -9.25 12.77
N ALA A 10 -10.04 -9.98 13.89
CA ALA A 10 -8.96 -9.82 14.87
C ALA A 10 -7.58 -10.11 14.25
N SER A 11 -7.49 -11.13 13.39
CA SER A 11 -6.28 -11.46 12.61
C SER A 11 -5.87 -10.32 11.68
N VAL A 12 -6.81 -9.75 10.92
CA VAL A 12 -6.58 -8.58 10.05
C VAL A 12 -6.09 -7.36 10.84
N THR A 13 -6.64 -7.15 12.05
CA THR A 13 -6.22 -6.06 12.93
C THR A 13 -4.78 -6.26 13.41
N ARG A 14 -4.44 -7.47 13.87
CA ARG A 14 -3.06 -7.82 14.26
C ARG A 14 -2.08 -7.69 13.09
N TRP A 15 -2.47 -8.17 11.91
CA TRP A 15 -1.67 -8.05 10.69
C TRP A 15 -1.34 -6.58 10.38
N ARG A 16 -2.34 -5.71 10.39
CA ARG A 16 -2.14 -4.27 10.15
C ARG A 16 -1.29 -3.60 11.22
N GLN A 17 -1.40 -4.01 12.48
CA GLN A 17 -0.54 -3.53 13.57
C GLN A 17 0.91 -4.00 13.40
N ALA A 18 1.14 -5.25 13.01
CA ALA A 18 2.48 -5.77 12.71
C ALA A 18 3.13 -5.01 11.56
N GLN A 19 2.38 -4.74 10.49
CA GLN A 19 2.86 -3.94 9.35
C GLN A 19 3.20 -2.50 9.77
N PHE A 20 2.41 -1.90 10.67
CA PHE A 20 2.71 -0.58 11.23
C PHE A 20 3.97 -0.57 12.11
N GLY A 21 4.16 -1.63 12.91
CA GLY A 21 5.39 -1.81 13.70
C GLY A 21 6.62 -1.95 12.80
N LEU A 22 6.52 -2.73 11.73
CA LEU A 22 7.59 -2.92 10.73
C LEU A 22 7.99 -1.58 10.11
N THR A 23 7.03 -0.77 9.66
CA THR A 23 7.33 0.52 9.03
C THR A 23 7.87 1.53 10.03
N THR A 24 7.46 1.47 11.30
CA THR A 24 8.04 2.30 12.36
C THR A 24 9.54 2.03 12.53
N LEU A 25 9.96 0.76 12.55
CA LEU A 25 11.36 0.38 12.63
C LEU A 25 12.13 0.76 11.36
N LEU A 26 11.55 0.49 10.19
CA LEU A 26 12.11 0.86 8.88
C LEU A 26 12.43 2.35 8.80
N LEU A 27 11.48 3.21 9.16
CA LEU A 27 11.65 4.66 9.07
C LEU A 27 12.63 5.19 10.13
N ARG A 28 12.71 4.56 11.30
CA ARG A 28 13.75 4.87 12.29
C ARG A 28 15.15 4.62 11.71
N ASP A 29 15.35 3.47 11.10
CA ASP A 29 16.65 3.06 10.55
C ASP A 29 17.01 3.89 9.31
N LEU A 30 16.04 4.19 8.44
CA LEU A 30 16.19 5.10 7.30
C LEU A 30 16.64 6.49 7.75
N ARG A 31 16.02 7.06 8.79
CA ARG A 31 16.44 8.36 9.36
C ARG A 31 17.86 8.31 9.88
N GLY A 32 18.28 7.19 10.47
CA GLY A 32 19.66 6.96 10.88
C GLY A 32 20.66 7.07 9.72
N LEU A 33 20.27 6.62 8.52
CA LEU A 33 21.11 6.70 7.31
C LEU A 33 21.28 8.13 6.77
N ARG A 34 20.43 9.10 7.18
CA ARG A 34 20.56 10.51 6.74
C ARG A 34 21.94 11.11 6.98
N ARG A 35 22.64 10.62 8.01
CA ARG A 35 24.02 11.01 8.36
C ARG A 35 25.05 10.76 7.26
N LEU A 36 24.74 9.86 6.31
CA LEU A 36 25.62 9.57 5.17
C LEU A 36 25.66 10.73 4.17
N ILE A 37 24.60 11.54 4.08
CA ILE A 37 24.54 12.66 3.14
C ILE A 37 25.25 13.87 3.75
N ASN A 38 26.37 14.27 3.12
CA ASN A 38 27.07 15.52 3.41
C ASN A 38 26.57 16.63 2.47
N PRO A 39 25.92 17.70 2.97
CA PRO A 39 25.40 18.79 2.14
C PRO A 39 26.44 19.48 1.26
N ALA A 40 27.72 19.49 1.66
CA ALA A 40 28.82 20.06 0.88
C ALA A 40 29.37 19.12 -0.20
N ARG A 41 28.97 17.84 -0.21
CA ARG A 41 29.51 16.80 -1.10
C ARG A 41 28.42 15.88 -1.66
N LEU A 42 27.27 16.44 -2.03
CA LEU A 42 26.08 15.70 -2.45
C LEU A 42 26.36 14.67 -3.55
N GLN A 43 27.16 15.02 -4.56
CA GLN A 43 27.50 14.15 -5.69
C GLN A 43 28.21 12.87 -5.24
N ALA A 44 29.05 12.96 -4.21
CA ALA A 44 29.76 11.80 -3.68
C ALA A 44 28.92 11.03 -2.64
N THR A 45 28.10 11.72 -1.84
CA THR A 45 27.46 11.11 -0.67
C THR A 45 26.03 10.62 -0.89
N VAL A 46 25.26 11.23 -1.80
CA VAL A 46 23.88 10.77 -2.09
C VAL A 46 23.89 9.38 -2.73
N PRO A 47 24.76 9.03 -3.70
CA PRO A 47 24.82 7.66 -4.23
C PRO A 47 25.11 6.61 -3.14
N ALA A 48 26.08 6.87 -2.26
CA ALA A 48 26.39 5.98 -1.13
C ALA A 48 25.20 5.83 -0.16
N TRP A 49 24.43 6.91 0.07
CA TRP A 49 23.20 6.83 0.83
C TRP A 49 22.14 5.98 0.11
N ILE A 50 21.98 6.11 -1.22
CA ILE A 50 21.04 5.29 -2.01
C ILE A 50 21.38 3.80 -1.88
N GLU A 51 22.65 3.43 -2.01
CA GLU A 51 23.12 2.04 -1.84
C GLU A 51 22.81 1.49 -0.45
N ALA A 52 23.08 2.28 0.60
CA ALA A 52 22.79 1.88 1.97
C ALA A 52 21.26 1.71 2.21
N VAL A 53 20.43 2.57 1.63
CA VAL A 53 18.98 2.46 1.72
C VAL A 53 18.45 1.28 0.90
N ALA A 54 19.07 0.94 -0.23
CA ALA A 54 18.68 -0.24 -1.02
C ALA A 54 18.88 -1.53 -0.21
N ALA A 55 20.01 -1.68 0.48
CA ALA A 55 20.24 -2.81 1.38
C ALA A 55 19.24 -2.86 2.55
N LEU A 56 18.83 -1.70 3.06
CA LEU A 56 17.78 -1.60 4.09
C LEU A 56 16.42 -2.07 3.55
N VAL A 57 16.04 -1.63 2.34
CA VAL A 57 14.79 -2.03 1.67
C VAL A 57 14.76 -3.53 1.44
N ALA A 58 15.84 -4.15 0.95
CA ALA A 58 15.90 -5.59 0.71
C ALA A 58 15.60 -6.38 2.00
N ARG A 59 16.32 -6.08 3.08
CA ARG A 59 16.13 -6.74 4.39
C ARG A 59 14.71 -6.60 4.92
N TYR A 60 14.15 -5.40 4.89
CA TYR A 60 12.81 -5.18 5.43
C TYR A 60 11.71 -5.78 4.53
N SER A 61 11.97 -5.93 3.23
CA SER A 61 11.05 -6.60 2.29
C SER A 61 10.93 -8.09 2.59
N GLU A 62 12.04 -8.77 2.91
CA GLU A 62 12.03 -10.18 3.36
C GLU A 62 11.17 -10.36 4.62
N VAL A 63 11.31 -9.44 5.59
CA VAL A 63 10.48 -9.46 6.81
C VAL A 63 9.00 -9.19 6.48
N ALA A 64 8.71 -8.25 5.58
CA ALA A 64 7.34 -7.96 5.15
C ALA A 64 6.68 -9.17 4.48
N ALA A 65 7.42 -9.87 3.59
CA ALA A 65 6.97 -11.10 2.93
C ALA A 65 6.74 -12.22 3.94
N THR A 66 7.65 -12.42 4.89
CA THR A 66 7.52 -13.46 5.93
C THR A 66 6.28 -13.22 6.80
N LEU A 67 6.09 -12.01 7.31
CA LEU A 67 4.90 -11.68 8.12
C LEU A 67 3.60 -11.85 7.29
N ALA A 68 3.65 -11.60 5.98
CA ALA A 68 2.51 -11.82 5.09
C ALA A 68 2.19 -13.30 4.88
N ALA A 69 3.21 -14.15 4.78
CA ALA A 69 3.03 -15.60 4.73
C ALA A 69 2.42 -16.14 6.02
N ASP A 70 2.93 -15.73 7.18
CA ASP A 70 2.38 -16.12 8.48
C ASP A 70 0.90 -15.70 8.61
N PHE A 71 0.57 -14.49 8.15
CA PHE A 71 -0.82 -14.02 8.11
C PHE A 71 -1.68 -14.88 7.19
N TYR A 72 -1.20 -15.19 5.98
CA TYR A 72 -1.94 -16.00 5.02
C TYR A 72 -2.19 -17.42 5.54
N ASP A 73 -1.16 -18.08 6.09
CA ASP A 73 -1.26 -19.43 6.65
C ASP A 73 -2.26 -19.46 7.80
N GLY A 74 -2.25 -18.45 8.67
CA GLY A 74 -3.24 -18.32 9.75
C GLY A 74 -4.67 -18.14 9.24
N GLU A 75 -4.89 -17.32 8.21
CA GLU A 75 -6.22 -17.17 7.60
C GLU A 75 -6.68 -18.46 6.89
N ARG A 76 -5.75 -19.16 6.24
CA ARG A 76 -6.00 -20.44 5.56
C ARG A 76 -6.38 -21.55 6.55
N GLU A 77 -5.68 -21.63 7.68
CA GLU A 77 -5.99 -22.53 8.79
C GLU A 77 -7.34 -22.21 9.41
N ALA A 78 -7.61 -20.92 9.71
CA ALA A 78 -8.88 -20.48 10.26
C ALA A 78 -10.08 -20.76 9.32
N ALA A 79 -9.84 -20.79 8.01
CA ALA A 79 -10.82 -21.19 7.00
C ALA A 79 -11.01 -22.71 6.88
N GLY A 80 -10.20 -23.53 7.57
CA GLY A 80 -10.25 -24.99 7.51
C GLY A 80 -9.89 -25.56 6.14
N MET A 81 -9.01 -24.87 5.38
CA MET A 81 -8.65 -25.32 4.04
C MET A 81 -7.85 -26.63 4.08
N PRO A 82 -8.28 -27.67 3.35
CA PRO A 82 -7.61 -28.96 3.38
C PRO A 82 -6.32 -28.96 2.55
N GLY A 83 -5.47 -29.93 2.85
CA GLY A 83 -4.26 -30.22 2.07
C GLY A 83 -3.12 -29.21 2.29
N PRO A 84 -1.91 -29.59 1.87
CA PRO A 84 -0.73 -28.74 1.99
C PRO A 84 -0.80 -27.58 1.00
N PHE A 85 -0.32 -26.43 1.43
CA PHE A 85 -0.02 -25.27 0.60
C PHE A 85 1.18 -24.57 1.22
N THR A 86 2.09 -24.06 0.39
CA THR A 86 3.23 -23.27 0.85
C THR A 86 3.11 -21.90 0.23
N VAL A 87 3.05 -20.87 1.08
CA VAL A 87 2.95 -19.49 0.61
C VAL A 87 4.22 -19.10 -0.16
N PRO A 88 4.11 -18.68 -1.42
CA PRO A 88 5.25 -18.15 -2.17
C PRO A 88 5.62 -16.78 -1.59
N LEU A 89 6.83 -16.66 -1.02
CA LEU A 89 7.36 -15.37 -0.62
C LEU A 89 7.71 -14.55 -1.86
N ALA A 90 7.20 -13.32 -1.93
CA ALA A 90 7.62 -12.39 -2.97
C ALA A 90 9.06 -11.96 -2.71
N ASP A 91 9.84 -11.83 -3.78
CA ASP A 91 11.17 -11.24 -3.71
C ASP A 91 11.09 -9.76 -3.31
N GLY A 92 12.20 -9.22 -2.81
CA GLY A 92 12.35 -7.78 -2.65
C GLY A 92 12.24 -7.03 -3.99
N PRO A 93 11.95 -5.72 -3.97
CA PRO A 93 11.91 -4.93 -5.19
C PRO A 93 13.28 -4.97 -5.91
N PRO A 94 13.32 -5.08 -7.25
CA PRO A 94 14.58 -5.05 -8.00
C PRO A 94 15.43 -3.82 -7.66
N ASP A 95 16.75 -3.99 -7.62
CA ASP A 95 17.69 -2.93 -7.25
C ASP A 95 17.50 -1.64 -8.08
N GLU A 96 17.25 -1.80 -9.38
CA GLU A 96 16.97 -0.68 -10.28
C GLU A 96 15.69 0.08 -9.88
N GLN A 97 14.63 -0.63 -9.49
CA GLN A 97 13.38 -0.01 -9.05
C GLN A 97 13.59 0.80 -7.76
N THR A 98 14.36 0.25 -6.83
CA THR A 98 14.70 0.91 -5.57
C THR A 98 15.57 2.14 -5.81
N SER A 99 16.64 2.00 -6.60
CA SER A 99 17.54 3.09 -6.99
C SER A 99 16.79 4.22 -7.70
N ASN A 100 15.92 3.90 -8.66
CA ASN A 100 15.12 4.88 -9.38
C ASN A 100 14.14 5.64 -8.46
N SER A 101 13.53 4.94 -7.51
CA SER A 101 12.65 5.57 -6.51
C SER A 101 13.41 6.56 -5.61
N LEU A 102 14.64 6.22 -5.20
CA LEU A 102 15.48 7.08 -4.36
C LEU A 102 16.10 8.24 -5.15
N ARG A 103 16.50 8.03 -6.40
CA ARG A 103 16.92 9.10 -7.32
C ARG A 103 15.79 10.10 -7.56
N TRP A 104 14.56 9.62 -7.76
CA TRP A 104 13.38 10.48 -7.83
C TRP A 104 13.17 11.28 -6.53
N ALA A 105 13.32 10.64 -5.35
CA ALA A 105 13.14 11.31 -4.07
C ALA A 105 14.18 12.43 -3.85
N THR A 106 15.41 12.21 -4.28
CA THR A 106 16.55 13.14 -4.12
C THR A 106 16.76 14.11 -5.28
N LYS A 107 15.93 14.07 -6.32
CA LYS A 107 16.15 14.83 -7.57
C LYS A 107 16.32 16.34 -7.38
N ASP A 108 15.66 16.90 -6.36
CA ASP A 108 15.66 18.34 -6.10
C ASP A 108 16.89 18.80 -5.29
N LEU A 109 17.73 17.88 -4.82
CA LEU A 109 19.01 18.22 -4.16
C LEU A 109 20.03 18.79 -5.16
N TRP A 110 19.92 18.39 -6.43
CA TRP A 110 20.86 18.77 -7.46
C TRP A 110 20.63 20.22 -7.91
N PRO A 111 21.68 21.06 -7.93
CA PRO A 111 21.57 22.43 -8.40
C PRO A 111 21.24 22.45 -9.89
N ARG A 112 20.46 23.45 -10.30
CA ARG A 112 20.17 23.78 -11.71
C ARG A 112 20.32 25.28 -11.92
N ALA A 113 20.53 25.70 -13.16
CA ALA A 113 20.49 27.11 -13.51
C ALA A 113 19.12 27.71 -13.13
N GLU A 114 19.10 28.97 -12.70
CA GLU A 114 17.89 29.62 -12.15
C GLU A 114 16.72 29.60 -13.14
N GLY A 115 16.97 29.77 -14.44
CA GLY A 115 15.95 29.69 -15.49
C GLY A 115 15.40 28.29 -15.78
N GLU A 116 16.01 27.24 -15.21
CA GLU A 116 15.62 25.83 -15.40
C GLU A 116 15.21 25.15 -14.08
N ALA A 117 15.41 25.81 -12.94
CA ALA A 117 15.12 25.28 -11.63
C ALA A 117 13.61 25.26 -11.37
N THR A 118 13.11 24.14 -10.84
CA THR A 118 11.74 24.12 -10.30
C THR A 118 11.64 25.00 -9.04
N VAL A 119 10.43 25.43 -8.68
CA VAL A 119 10.19 26.16 -7.41
C VAL A 119 10.81 25.42 -6.21
N ALA A 120 10.67 24.10 -6.16
CA ALA A 120 11.26 23.28 -5.11
C ALA A 120 12.80 23.31 -5.08
N GLN A 121 13.47 23.53 -6.21
CA GLN A 121 14.93 23.60 -6.30
C GLN A 121 15.51 24.97 -5.95
N LEU A 122 14.68 26.02 -5.98
CA LEU A 122 15.06 27.37 -5.55
C LEU A 122 15.04 27.51 -4.02
N GLU A 123 14.40 26.58 -3.31
CA GLU A 123 14.36 26.56 -1.85
C GLU A 123 15.76 26.35 -1.23
N PRO A 124 15.98 26.83 0.01
CA PRO A 124 17.17 26.53 0.80
C PRO A 124 17.47 25.02 0.87
N LEU A 125 18.77 24.67 0.88
CA LEU A 125 19.21 23.27 0.78
C LEU A 125 18.66 22.40 1.93
N ASP A 126 18.53 22.93 3.13
CA ASP A 126 17.91 22.28 4.30
C ASP A 126 16.46 21.88 4.00
N ARG A 127 15.65 22.79 3.44
CA ARG A 127 14.27 22.49 3.02
C ARG A 127 14.20 21.43 1.94
N ARG A 128 15.11 21.48 0.97
CA ARG A 128 15.21 20.46 -0.09
C ARG A 128 15.60 19.10 0.47
N LEU A 129 16.48 19.06 1.47
CA LEU A 129 16.88 17.85 2.17
C LEU A 129 15.73 17.27 3.01
N GLU A 130 14.97 18.10 3.72
CA GLU A 130 13.73 17.68 4.42
C GLU A 130 12.73 17.04 3.45
N ALA A 131 12.48 17.71 2.32
CA ALA A 131 11.56 17.22 1.29
C ALA A 131 12.06 15.89 0.65
N ALA A 132 13.36 15.78 0.40
CA ALA A 132 13.96 14.55 -0.12
C ALA A 132 13.79 13.37 0.85
N MET A 133 13.96 13.61 2.15
CA MET A 133 13.76 12.57 3.17
C MET A 133 12.31 12.17 3.31
N SER A 134 11.37 13.11 3.27
CA SER A 134 9.93 12.80 3.27
C SER A 134 9.53 11.96 2.04
N LYS A 135 10.05 12.29 0.85
CA LYS A 135 9.83 11.48 -0.36
C LYS A 135 10.42 10.08 -0.23
N ALA A 136 11.61 9.97 0.37
CA ALA A 136 12.27 8.69 0.61
C ALA A 136 11.49 7.83 1.61
N ASP A 137 11.00 8.39 2.73
CA ASP A 137 10.15 7.71 3.70
C ASP A 137 8.95 7.04 3.00
N GLY A 138 8.24 7.81 2.18
CA GLY A 138 7.08 7.31 1.46
C GLY A 138 7.40 6.24 0.40
N ALA A 139 8.53 6.39 -0.31
CA ALA A 139 8.97 5.43 -1.32
C ALA A 139 9.43 4.11 -0.70
N VAL A 140 10.24 4.18 0.36
CA VAL A 140 10.76 3.02 1.09
C VAL A 140 9.64 2.27 1.82
N GLU A 141 8.71 2.98 2.48
CA GLU A 141 7.51 2.36 3.08
C GLU A 141 6.70 1.60 2.01
N ARG A 142 6.48 2.20 0.83
CA ARG A 142 5.76 1.56 -0.27
C ARG A 142 6.47 0.30 -0.77
N LEU A 143 7.76 0.39 -1.06
CA LEU A 143 8.56 -0.72 -1.61
C LEU A 143 8.56 -1.92 -0.66
N VAL A 144 8.82 -1.69 0.63
CA VAL A 144 8.82 -2.76 1.64
C VAL A 144 7.44 -3.38 1.82
N LEU A 145 6.39 -2.57 1.98
CA LEU A 145 5.03 -3.10 2.17
C LEU A 145 4.54 -3.86 0.93
N ASN A 146 5.01 -3.51 -0.27
CA ASN A 146 4.64 -4.20 -1.50
C ASN A 146 5.08 -5.66 -1.51
N ALA A 147 6.26 -6.00 -1.00
CA ALA A 147 6.68 -7.40 -0.89
C ALA A 147 5.68 -8.25 -0.07
N GLY A 148 5.20 -7.73 1.06
CA GLY A 148 4.16 -8.40 1.84
C GLY A 148 2.81 -8.49 1.11
N ARG A 149 2.43 -7.43 0.38
CA ARG A 149 1.18 -7.42 -0.39
C ARG A 149 1.22 -8.39 -1.57
N GLU A 150 2.34 -8.47 -2.26
CA GLU A 150 2.58 -9.37 -3.39
C GLU A 150 2.57 -10.82 -2.90
N THR A 151 3.20 -11.11 -1.76
CA THR A 151 3.13 -12.43 -1.10
C THR A 151 1.70 -12.91 -0.89
N VAL A 152 0.82 -12.10 -0.30
CA VAL A 152 -0.60 -12.47 -0.12
C VAL A 152 -1.32 -12.62 -1.47
N GLN A 153 -1.07 -11.71 -2.42
CA GLN A 153 -1.73 -11.75 -3.72
C GLN A 153 -1.35 -12.99 -4.53
N ASP A 154 -0.07 -13.34 -4.55
CA ASP A 154 0.45 -14.52 -5.23
C ASP A 154 -0.04 -15.80 -4.53
N ALA A 155 -0.09 -15.81 -3.20
CA ALA A 155 -0.70 -16.89 -2.45
C ALA A 155 -2.18 -17.07 -2.82
N VAL A 156 -2.98 -15.99 -2.85
CA VAL A 156 -4.38 -16.06 -3.32
C VAL A 156 -4.46 -16.58 -4.75
N ARG A 157 -3.57 -16.14 -5.64
CA ARG A 157 -3.57 -16.54 -7.06
C ARG A 157 -3.23 -18.02 -7.24
N GLN A 158 -2.36 -18.58 -6.40
CA GLN A 158 -1.88 -19.96 -6.50
C GLN A 158 -2.68 -20.96 -5.67
N ASP A 159 -3.25 -20.57 -4.53
CA ASP A 159 -4.05 -21.46 -3.69
C ASP A 159 -5.44 -21.70 -4.32
N ARG A 160 -5.76 -22.99 -4.52
CA ARG A 160 -7.07 -23.44 -5.02
C ARG A 160 -8.19 -23.27 -3.99
N GLY A 161 -7.84 -23.20 -2.71
CA GLY A 161 -8.76 -22.95 -1.60
C GLY A 161 -9.18 -21.48 -1.52
N ALA A 162 -8.29 -20.55 -1.89
CA ALA A 162 -8.66 -19.13 -1.96
C ALA A 162 -9.68 -18.91 -3.10
N VAL A 163 -10.57 -17.94 -2.97
CA VAL A 163 -11.58 -17.59 -3.99
C VAL A 163 -11.59 -16.10 -4.32
N ALA A 164 -11.09 -15.27 -3.42
CA ALA A 164 -10.90 -13.84 -3.63
C ALA A 164 -9.86 -13.29 -2.65
N TYR A 165 -9.52 -12.02 -2.79
CA TYR A 165 -9.11 -11.18 -1.68
C TYR A 165 -10.04 -9.97 -1.58
N ALA A 166 -10.09 -9.37 -0.39
CA ALA A 166 -10.62 -8.04 -0.12
C ALA A 166 -9.47 -7.09 0.26
N ARG A 167 -9.77 -5.82 0.55
CA ARG A 167 -8.78 -4.88 1.10
C ARG A 167 -9.23 -4.35 2.45
N ALA A 168 -8.28 -4.28 3.38
CA ALA A 168 -8.44 -3.52 4.61
C ALA A 168 -7.68 -2.20 4.53
N ALA A 169 -8.38 -1.11 4.82
CA ALA A 169 -7.80 0.22 4.95
C ALA A 169 -8.02 0.81 6.35
N ALA A 170 -7.14 1.72 6.76
CA ALA A 170 -7.36 2.55 7.94
C ALA A 170 -8.49 3.56 7.70
N LEU A 171 -9.12 4.04 8.78
CA LEU A 171 -10.15 5.08 8.68
C LEU A 171 -9.58 6.38 8.08
N SER A 172 -8.32 6.69 8.39
CA SER A 172 -7.51 7.78 7.84
C SER A 172 -6.94 7.54 6.43
N CYS A 173 -7.33 6.47 5.73
CA CYS A 173 -6.77 6.18 4.40
C CYS A 173 -7.15 7.22 3.33
N CYS A 174 -6.47 7.20 2.19
CA CYS A 174 -6.86 8.05 1.06
C CYS A 174 -8.21 7.59 0.45
N SER A 175 -8.87 8.47 -0.30
CA SER A 175 -10.16 8.17 -0.93
C SER A 175 -10.11 6.97 -1.87
N PHE A 176 -8.97 6.75 -2.54
CA PHE A 176 -8.80 5.57 -3.39
C PHE A 176 -8.81 4.28 -2.57
N CYS A 177 -8.11 4.24 -1.43
CA CYS A 177 -8.10 3.07 -0.56
C CYS A 177 -9.47 2.79 0.07
N ALA A 178 -10.19 3.85 0.47
CA ALA A 178 -11.55 3.73 0.98
C ALA A 178 -12.47 3.10 -0.07
N LEU A 179 -12.46 3.63 -1.30
CA LEU A 179 -13.23 3.10 -2.43
C LEU A 179 -12.87 1.64 -2.75
N MET A 180 -11.59 1.29 -2.76
CA MET A 180 -11.19 -0.08 -3.08
C MET A 180 -11.53 -1.07 -1.96
N SER A 181 -11.55 -0.62 -0.70
CA SER A 181 -11.90 -1.47 0.45
C SER A 181 -13.40 -1.67 0.59
N SER A 182 -14.22 -0.74 0.09
CA SER A 182 -15.68 -0.85 0.14
C SER A 182 -16.26 -1.87 -0.85
N ARG A 183 -15.49 -2.34 -1.83
CA ARG A 183 -15.97 -3.31 -2.83
C ARG A 183 -16.11 -4.75 -2.33
N GLY A 184 -15.54 -5.06 -1.16
CA GLY A 184 -15.56 -6.42 -0.60
C GLY A 184 -14.59 -7.39 -1.28
N ALA A 185 -14.90 -8.69 -1.18
CA ALA A 185 -14.07 -9.80 -1.63
C ALA A 185 -14.28 -10.16 -3.09
N ILE A 186 -13.94 -9.23 -3.98
CA ILE A 186 -14.18 -9.35 -5.43
C ILE A 186 -12.89 -9.58 -6.23
N TYR A 187 -11.72 -9.56 -5.58
CA TYR A 187 -10.46 -9.55 -6.30
C TYR A 187 -9.85 -10.95 -6.39
N LYS A 188 -10.00 -11.66 -7.51
CA LYS A 188 -9.22 -12.85 -7.90
C LYS A 188 -9.55 -13.28 -9.34
N ASP A 189 -10.75 -12.94 -9.84
CA ASP A 189 -11.16 -13.19 -11.23
C ASP A 189 -11.31 -11.90 -12.04
N ARG A 190 -10.84 -11.92 -13.30
CA ARG A 190 -11.08 -10.85 -14.29
C ARG A 190 -12.55 -10.79 -14.74
N GLY A 191 -13.32 -11.86 -14.54
CA GLY A 191 -14.71 -11.99 -15.03
C GLY A 191 -15.82 -11.95 -13.97
N ALA A 192 -15.50 -12.07 -12.67
CA ALA A 192 -16.51 -12.04 -11.60
C ALA A 192 -16.82 -10.61 -11.10
N VAL A 193 -16.13 -9.61 -11.65
CA VAL A 193 -16.34 -8.18 -11.40
C VAL A 193 -16.58 -7.55 -12.75
N GLY A 194 -17.74 -6.91 -12.93
CA GLY A 194 -18.31 -6.55 -14.21
C GLY A 194 -17.32 -6.10 -15.29
N GLU A 195 -17.57 -6.60 -16.51
CA GLU A 195 -16.94 -6.19 -17.77
C GLU A 195 -17.08 -4.68 -18.06
N ASP A 196 -17.81 -3.93 -17.22
CA ASP A 196 -17.96 -2.47 -17.29
C ASP A 196 -16.87 -1.68 -16.53
N ALA A 197 -15.90 -2.33 -15.88
CA ALA A 197 -14.74 -1.65 -15.33
C ALA A 197 -13.71 -1.38 -16.45
N ASN A 198 -13.94 -0.27 -17.18
CA ASN A 198 -13.08 0.37 -18.18
C ASN A 198 -11.61 -0.11 -18.24
N GLU A 199 -11.09 -0.26 -19.45
CA GLU A 199 -9.70 -0.65 -19.82
C GLU A 199 -8.57 0.00 -18.99
N GLN A 200 -8.83 1.13 -18.34
CA GLN A 200 -7.95 1.77 -17.33
C GLN A 200 -7.72 0.93 -16.05
N PHE A 201 -8.51 -0.12 -15.82
CA PHE A 201 -8.43 -1.04 -14.68
C PHE A 201 -8.09 -2.48 -15.09
N ILE A 202 -7.64 -2.67 -16.33
CA ILE A 202 -7.16 -3.95 -16.87
C ILE A 202 -5.66 -3.85 -17.17
N GLY A 203 -4.89 -4.80 -16.64
CA GLY A 203 -3.42 -4.82 -16.70
C GLY A 203 -2.84 -5.14 -15.32
N ASN A 204 -1.65 -5.74 -15.25
CA ASN A 204 -0.96 -5.95 -13.97
C ASN A 204 -0.74 -4.62 -13.22
N ASP A 205 -0.71 -3.49 -13.93
CA ASP A 205 -0.62 -2.16 -13.35
C ASP A 205 -1.95 -1.63 -12.79
N SER A 206 -3.07 -2.20 -13.19
CA SER A 206 -4.41 -1.69 -12.92
C SER A 206 -5.10 -2.51 -11.82
N VAL A 207 -4.54 -3.67 -11.51
CA VAL A 207 -4.82 -4.52 -10.35
C VAL A 207 -3.89 -4.06 -9.22
N ILE A 208 -4.36 -3.09 -8.44
CA ILE A 208 -3.69 -2.56 -7.23
C ILE A 208 -2.41 -1.72 -7.42
N LYS A 209 -2.56 -0.40 -7.60
CA LYS A 209 -1.47 0.54 -7.29
C LYS A 209 -1.52 0.98 -5.83
N TYR A 210 -0.43 0.74 -5.11
CA TYR A 210 -0.17 1.35 -3.81
C TYR A 210 0.72 2.57 -4.02
N HIS A 211 0.32 3.72 -3.47
CA HIS A 211 1.13 4.94 -3.53
C HIS A 211 2.04 5.06 -2.29
N ASN A 212 2.93 6.05 -2.27
CA ASN A 212 3.75 6.37 -1.11
C ASN A 212 2.87 6.67 0.11
N PHE A 213 3.23 6.18 1.30
CA PHE A 213 2.41 6.27 2.54
C PHE A 213 1.07 5.51 2.50
N CYS A 214 0.89 4.60 1.54
CA CYS A 214 -0.28 3.74 1.51
C CYS A 214 -0.10 2.59 2.52
N ARG A 215 -1.09 2.37 3.38
CA ARG A 215 -1.08 1.33 4.43
C ARG A 215 -2.24 0.33 4.33
N CYS A 216 -2.89 0.26 3.18
CA CYS A 216 -3.91 -0.77 2.96
C CYS A 216 -3.24 -2.13 2.70
N GLN A 217 -3.96 -3.20 3.06
CA GLN A 217 -3.48 -4.58 2.99
C GLN A 217 -4.51 -5.48 2.31
N PRO A 218 -4.08 -6.45 1.48
CA PRO A 218 -4.96 -7.49 0.96
C PRO A 218 -5.35 -8.48 2.06
N ILE A 219 -6.56 -9.04 1.97
CA ILE A 219 -7.10 -10.03 2.90
C ILE A 219 -7.59 -11.22 2.08
N PRO A 220 -7.02 -12.43 2.25
CA PRO A 220 -7.50 -13.59 1.51
C PRO A 220 -8.93 -13.96 1.95
N VAL A 221 -9.71 -14.46 1.01
CA VAL A 221 -11.03 -15.05 1.27
C VAL A 221 -11.04 -16.43 0.66
N PHE A 222 -11.37 -17.43 1.48
CA PHE A 222 -11.33 -18.84 1.11
C PHE A 222 -12.71 -19.39 0.80
N ARG A 223 -12.74 -20.50 0.07
CA ARG A 223 -13.96 -21.23 -0.27
C ARG A 223 -14.71 -21.59 1.00
N GLY A 224 -16.02 -21.36 1.00
CA GLY A 224 -16.85 -21.63 2.18
C GLY A 224 -16.83 -20.49 3.21
N GLN A 225 -16.10 -19.40 2.95
CA GLN A 225 -16.22 -18.17 3.75
C GLN A 225 -17.19 -17.17 3.11
N SER A 226 -17.89 -16.42 3.96
CA SER A 226 -18.56 -15.17 3.58
C SER A 226 -17.72 -13.97 4.02
N PHE A 227 -17.55 -12.99 3.13
CA PHE A 227 -16.86 -11.75 3.48
C PHE A 227 -17.86 -10.66 3.89
N GLU A 228 -17.65 -10.08 5.06
CA GLU A 228 -18.45 -8.97 5.57
C GLU A 228 -17.63 -7.69 5.67
N LEU A 229 -18.12 -6.63 5.03
CA LEU A 229 -17.56 -5.28 5.18
C LEU A 229 -17.68 -4.83 6.64
N SER A 230 -16.61 -4.29 7.19
CA SER A 230 -16.62 -3.60 8.49
C SER A 230 -17.54 -2.37 8.45
N PRO A 231 -17.96 -1.83 9.62
CA PRO A 231 -18.83 -0.64 9.66
C PRO A 231 -18.32 0.54 8.82
N LYS A 232 -17.01 0.85 8.88
CA LYS A 232 -16.42 1.94 8.07
C LYS A 232 -16.50 1.63 6.56
N ALA A 233 -16.29 0.38 6.16
CA ALA A 233 -16.25 0.00 4.76
C ALA A 233 -17.66 -0.05 4.16
N ARG A 234 -18.67 -0.43 4.97
CA ARG A 234 -20.09 -0.28 4.61
C ARG A 234 -20.48 1.18 4.43
N GLU A 235 -19.96 2.07 5.27
CA GLU A 235 -20.23 3.50 5.12
C GLU A 235 -19.59 4.07 3.84
N TRP A 236 -18.35 3.67 3.53
CA TRP A 236 -17.73 4.01 2.24
C TRP A 236 -18.49 3.44 1.05
N ASP A 237 -19.02 2.22 1.16
CA ASP A 237 -19.88 1.63 0.11
C ASP A 237 -21.17 2.45 -0.07
N ARG A 238 -21.82 2.86 1.02
CA ARG A 238 -22.99 3.74 1.00
C ARG A 238 -22.70 5.05 0.25
N ILE A 239 -21.60 5.73 0.59
CA ILE A 239 -21.17 6.97 -0.07
C ILE A 239 -20.89 6.75 -1.56
N TYR A 240 -20.25 5.64 -1.91
CA TYR A 240 -20.03 5.32 -3.32
C TYR A 240 -21.34 5.13 -4.07
N ARG A 241 -22.28 4.35 -3.52
CA ARG A 241 -23.59 4.09 -4.14
C ARG A 241 -24.41 5.35 -4.32
N GLU A 242 -24.37 6.25 -3.34
CA GLU A 242 -25.16 7.49 -3.34
C GLU A 242 -24.58 8.56 -4.28
N PHE A 243 -23.26 8.76 -4.27
CA PHE A 243 -22.64 9.93 -4.91
C PHE A 243 -21.84 9.63 -6.18
N ALA A 244 -21.43 8.38 -6.40
CA ALA A 244 -20.47 8.05 -7.45
C ALA A 244 -20.94 6.94 -8.40
N GLN A 245 -21.80 6.03 -7.95
CA GLN A 245 -22.35 4.98 -8.79
C GLN A 245 -23.19 5.60 -9.93
N GLY A 246 -23.05 5.04 -11.14
CA GLY A 246 -23.74 5.56 -12.33
C GLY A 246 -23.03 6.72 -13.04
N HIS A 247 -21.86 7.16 -12.56
CA HIS A 247 -21.09 8.26 -13.17
C HIS A 247 -19.75 7.80 -13.79
N PRO A 248 -19.77 7.08 -14.93
CA PRO A 248 -18.56 6.55 -15.56
C PRO A 248 -17.51 7.63 -15.84
N GLY A 249 -16.25 7.35 -15.49
CA GLY A 249 -15.12 8.26 -15.64
C GLY A 249 -15.00 9.32 -14.53
N GLN A 250 -16.02 9.48 -13.67
CA GLN A 250 -16.03 10.49 -12.62
C GLN A 250 -16.11 9.90 -11.20
N GLN A 251 -16.27 8.58 -11.08
CA GLN A 251 -16.59 7.93 -9.80
C GLN A 251 -15.59 8.28 -8.69
N LEU A 252 -14.28 8.19 -8.95
CA LEU A 252 -13.27 8.49 -7.93
C LEU A 252 -13.28 9.97 -7.53
N ARG A 253 -13.56 10.88 -8.47
CA ARG A 253 -13.64 12.32 -8.19
C ARG A 253 -14.84 12.64 -7.29
N LEU A 254 -16.02 12.12 -7.65
CA LEU A 254 -17.26 12.31 -6.89
C LEU A 254 -17.18 11.66 -5.51
N PHE A 255 -16.71 10.41 -5.45
CA PHE A 255 -16.48 9.70 -4.20
C PHE A 255 -15.50 10.46 -3.29
N ARG A 256 -14.39 10.98 -3.85
CA ARG A 256 -13.42 11.77 -3.08
C ARG A 256 -14.05 13.04 -2.50
N ALA A 257 -14.88 13.73 -3.26
CA ALA A 257 -15.57 14.93 -2.80
C ALA A 257 -16.54 14.61 -1.65
N ALA A 258 -17.41 13.63 -1.83
CA ALA A 258 -18.37 13.21 -0.81
C ALA A 258 -17.70 12.68 0.46
N LEU A 259 -16.65 11.86 0.32
CA LEU A 259 -15.88 11.37 1.47
C LEU A 259 -15.17 12.50 2.22
N ALA A 260 -14.67 13.52 1.52
CA ALA A 260 -14.02 14.67 2.15
C ALA A 260 -15.03 15.52 2.94
N GLU A 261 -16.22 15.73 2.39
CA GLU A 261 -17.31 16.43 3.07
C GLU A 261 -17.73 15.68 4.35
N GLN A 262 -17.96 14.37 4.25
CA GLN A 262 -18.27 13.56 5.43
C GLN A 262 -17.16 13.64 6.49
N ARG A 263 -15.90 13.58 6.06
CA ARG A 263 -14.74 13.68 6.96
C ARG A 263 -14.66 15.01 7.68
N ALA A 264 -15.08 16.09 7.04
CA ALA A 264 -15.15 17.41 7.65
C ALA A 264 -16.32 17.54 8.64
N GLN A 265 -17.37 16.74 8.49
CA GLN A 265 -18.60 16.82 9.29
C GLN A 265 -18.56 15.98 10.57
N ALA A 266 -17.76 14.93 10.67
CA ALA A 266 -17.71 14.16 11.91
C ALA A 266 -16.73 14.75 12.93
N ASP A 267 -17.04 14.51 14.21
CA ASP A 267 -16.31 15.07 15.34
C ASP A 267 -14.82 14.71 15.28
N PRO A 268 -13.92 15.63 15.69
CA PRO A 268 -12.50 15.33 15.85
C PRO A 268 -12.32 14.09 16.75
N GLY A 269 -11.85 12.97 16.16
CA GLY A 269 -11.65 11.70 16.85
C GLY A 269 -12.63 10.58 16.46
N SER A 270 -13.59 10.84 15.58
CA SER A 270 -14.46 9.81 14.98
C SER A 270 -13.97 9.29 13.61
N PHE A 271 -12.78 9.72 13.17
CA PHE A 271 -12.05 9.27 11.97
C PHE A 271 -10.59 8.88 12.23
#